data_AF-A0A936WJ55-F1
#
_entry.id   AF-A0A936WJ55-F1
#
_cell.length_a   1.000
_cell.length_b   1.000
_cell.length_c   1.000
_cell.angle_alpha   90.00
_cell.angle_beta   90.00
_cell.angle_gamma   90.00
#
_symmetry.space_group_name_H-M   'P 1'
#
loop_
_entity.id
_entity.type
_entity.pdbx_description
1 polymer ?
#
loop_
_entity_poly.entity_id
_entity_poly.type
_entity_poly.pdbx_seq_one_letter_code
_entity_poly.pdbx_strand_id
1 'polypeptide(L)'
;MGQKIAVAIIHGVGNTPADFADGMIADIRRRFANAGAANEDLVLKPVYWSPVVQGMEDELSRRVRLGGPLGYGALRDFMVSFAGDAIAYQPATRPLGTS
;
A
#
# COMPACT_ATOMS: atom_id res chain seq x y z
N MET A 1 19.47 -20.64 17.75
CA MET A 1 19.13 -19.56 16.80
C MET A 1 17.62 -19.40 16.81
N GLY A 2 17.12 -18.17 16.98
CA GLY A 2 15.69 -17.88 16.89
C GLY A 2 15.17 -17.99 15.45
N GLN A 3 13.86 -18.13 15.29
CA GLN A 3 13.22 -18.13 13.98
C GLN A 3 13.26 -16.72 13.38
N LYS A 4 13.85 -16.57 12.19
CA LYS A 4 13.86 -15.29 11.46
C LYS A 4 12.50 -15.05 10.80
N ILE A 5 11.93 -13.86 10.99
CA ILE A 5 10.63 -13.45 10.46
C ILE A 5 10.81 -12.18 9.61
N ALA A 6 10.27 -12.21 8.40
CA ALA A 6 10.18 -11.04 7.52
C ALA A 6 8.71 -10.69 7.26
N VAL A 7 8.37 -9.41 7.40
CA VAL A 7 7.01 -8.89 7.25
C VAL A 7 7.03 -7.69 6.31
N ALA A 8 6.25 -7.75 5.24
CA ALA A 8 5.95 -6.63 4.38
C ALA A 8 4.64 -5.97 4.84
N ILE A 9 4.65 -4.65 5.05
CA ILE A 9 3.49 -3.86 5.43
C ILE A 9 3.07 -3.05 4.21
N ILE A 10 1.96 -3.42 3.59
CA ILE A 10 1.44 -2.77 2.38
C ILE A 10 0.40 -1.74 2.81
N HIS A 11 0.51 -0.49 2.35
CA HIS A 11 -0.57 0.47 2.63
C HIS A 11 -1.83 0.13 1.85
N GLY A 12 -2.97 0.42 2.48
CA GLY A 12 -4.28 0.30 1.85
C GLY A 12 -4.61 1.48 0.96
N VAL A 13 -5.91 1.66 0.74
CA VAL A 13 -6.45 2.58 -0.26
C VAL A 13 -6.27 4.05 0.12
N GLY A 14 -5.90 4.87 -0.87
CA GLY A 14 -5.91 6.33 -0.78
C GLY A 14 -4.56 6.98 -0.43
N ASN A 15 -4.63 8.29 -0.19
CA ASN A 15 -3.46 9.15 0.00
C ASN A 15 -2.88 9.00 1.44
N THR A 16 -2.17 7.89 1.66
CA THR A 16 -1.55 7.60 2.95
C THR A 16 -0.15 8.23 2.99
N PRO A 17 0.24 8.94 4.07
CA PRO A 17 1.57 9.53 4.15
C PRO A 17 2.67 8.46 4.14
N ALA A 18 3.88 8.82 3.71
CA ALA A 18 4.97 7.86 3.52
C ALA A 18 5.43 7.17 4.82
N ASP A 19 5.11 7.74 5.98
CA ASP A 19 5.41 7.26 7.33
C ASP A 19 4.29 6.36 7.92
N PHE A 20 3.32 5.93 7.11
CA PHE A 20 2.13 5.21 7.56
C PHE A 20 2.40 3.99 8.46
N ALA A 21 3.55 3.34 8.28
CA ALA A 21 3.89 2.12 9.00
C ALA A 21 4.73 2.37 10.26
N ASP A 22 5.24 3.58 10.50
CA ASP A 22 6.26 3.83 11.52
C ASP A 22 5.76 3.48 12.93
N GLY A 23 4.55 3.93 13.27
CA GLY A 23 3.91 3.61 14.54
C GLY A 23 3.65 2.10 14.70
N MET A 24 3.20 1.44 13.64
CA MET A 24 2.96 -0.01 13.64
C MET A 24 4.27 -0.79 13.82
N ILE A 25 5.34 -0.39 13.13
CA ILE A 25 6.67 -1.00 13.23
C ILE A 25 7.19 -0.86 14.66
N ALA A 26 7.10 0.32 15.26
CA ALA A 26 7.53 0.57 16.63
C ALA A 26 6.76 -0.32 17.62
N ASP A 27 5.44 -0.44 17.44
CA ASP A 27 4.57 -1.28 18.28
C ASP A 27 4.88 -2.76 18.16
N ILE A 28 5.04 -3.27 16.93
CA ILE A 28 5.37 -4.68 16.69
C ILE A 28 6.73 -5.00 17.30
N ARG A 29 7.76 -4.15 17.08
CA ARG A 29 9.10 -4.35 17.66
C ARG A 29 9.09 -4.38 19.18
N ARG A 30 8.33 -3.47 19.81
CA ARG A 30 8.17 -3.46 21.27
C ARG A 30 7.54 -4.75 21.77
N ARG A 31 6.45 -5.20 21.14
CA ARG A 31 5.76 -6.44 21.53
C ARG A 31 6.62 -7.68 21.28
N PHE A 32 7.39 -7.70 20.20
CA PHE A 32 8.30 -8.78 19.86
C PHE A 32 9.42 -8.93 20.91
N ALA A 33 10.03 -7.82 21.31
CA ALA A 33 11.01 -7.80 22.39
C ALA A 33 10.41 -8.23 23.73
N ASN A 34 9.20 -7.76 24.07
CA ASN A 34 8.51 -8.13 25.31
C ASN A 34 8.15 -9.63 25.37
N ALA A 35 8.03 -10.30 24.22
CA ALA A 35 7.82 -11.74 24.14
C ALA A 35 9.11 -12.56 24.30
N GLY A 36 10.26 -11.90 24.55
CA GLY A 36 11.57 -12.54 24.72
C GLY A 36 12.28 -12.86 23.40
N ALA A 37 11.79 -12.35 22.27
CA ALA A 37 12.42 -12.54 20.97
C ALA A 37 13.38 -11.38 20.63
N ALA A 38 14.46 -11.69 19.92
CA ALA A 38 15.47 -10.70 19.55
C ALA A 38 15.00 -9.87 18.36
N ASN A 39 15.05 -8.54 18.43
CA ASN A 39 14.62 -7.66 17.32
C ASN A 39 15.38 -7.89 16.01
N GLU A 40 16.58 -8.45 16.08
CA GLU A 40 17.42 -8.89 14.95
C GLU A 40 16.88 -10.15 14.24
N ASP A 41 15.91 -10.84 14.84
CA ASP A 41 15.14 -11.90 14.20
C ASP A 41 13.94 -11.36 13.42
N LEU A 42 13.63 -10.07 13.50
CA LEU A 42 12.46 -9.45 12.86
C LEU A 42 12.82 -8.32 11.88
N VAL A 43 12.47 -8.54 10.61
CA VAL A 43 12.56 -7.53 9.53
C VAL A 43 11.15 -7.07 9.16
N LEU A 44 10.88 -5.77 9.33
CA LEU A 44 9.64 -5.13 8.91
C LEU A 44 9.97 -4.11 7.82
N LYS A 45 9.26 -4.17 6.68
CA LYS A 45 9.43 -3.22 5.58
C LYS A 45 8.09 -2.67 5.11
N PRO A 46 7.88 -1.34 5.14
CA PRO A 46 6.75 -0.73 4.48
C PRO A 46 6.91 -0.79 2.96
N VAL A 47 5.81 -1.06 2.27
CA VAL A 47 5.70 -1.01 0.82
C VAL A 47 4.79 0.18 0.48
N TYR A 48 5.42 1.25 0.00
CA TYR A 48 4.76 2.47 -0.44
C TYR A 48 4.62 2.48 -1.96
N TRP A 49 3.42 2.15 -2.44
CA TRP A 49 3.09 1.97 -3.85
C TRP A 49 2.19 3.09 -4.39
N SER A 50 1.70 3.99 -3.53
CA SER A 50 0.86 5.14 -3.88
C SER A 50 1.43 5.95 -5.06
N PRO A 51 2.74 6.29 -5.12
CA PRO A 51 3.28 7.06 -6.24
C PRO A 51 3.17 6.37 -7.61
N VAL A 52 3.05 5.03 -7.64
CA VAL A 52 2.93 4.26 -8.88
C VAL A 52 1.54 4.42 -9.49
N VAL A 53 0.50 4.47 -8.65
CA VAL A 53 -0.91 4.49 -9.08
C VAL A 53 -1.46 5.92 -9.11
N GLN A 54 -0.97 6.79 -8.23
CA GLN A 54 -1.50 8.14 -8.03
C GLN A 54 -1.36 9.03 -9.27
N GLY A 55 -0.27 8.90 -10.06
CA GLY A 55 -0.14 9.61 -11.32
C GLY A 55 -1.21 9.23 -12.37
N MET A 56 -1.67 7.98 -12.35
CA MET A 56 -2.75 7.51 -13.23
C MET A 56 -4.12 7.97 -12.72
N GLU A 57 -4.32 7.98 -11.40
CA GLU A 57 -5.54 8.50 -10.75
C GLU A 57 -5.72 10.00 -10.98
N ASP A 58 -4.65 10.78 -10.84
CA ASP A 58 -4.65 12.23 -11.07
C ASP A 58 -5.02 12.56 -12.53
N GLU A 59 -4.43 11.84 -13.48
CA GLU A 59 -4.72 12.01 -14.91
C GLU A 59 -6.17 11.60 -15.24
N LEU A 60 -6.68 10.54 -14.61
CA LEU A 60 -8.08 10.14 -14.75
C LEU A 60 -9.03 11.18 -14.14
N SER A 61 -8.72 11.72 -12.96
CA SER A 61 -9.51 12.78 -12.32
C SER A 61 -9.53 14.04 -13.18
N ARG A 62 -8.38 14.45 -13.73
CA ARG A 62 -8.25 15.58 -14.66
C ARG A 62 -9.13 15.42 -15.89
N ARG A 63 -9.07 14.26 -16.56
CA ARG A 63 -9.87 13.98 -17.77
C ARG A 63 -11.37 14.06 -17.50
N VAL A 64 -11.81 13.62 -16.33
CA VAL A 64 -13.24 13.65 -16.02
C VAL A 64 -13.68 15.05 -15.63
N ARG A 65 -12.87 15.80 -14.89
CA ARG A 65 -13.18 17.21 -14.57
C ARG A 65 -13.32 18.07 -15.83
N LEU A 66 -12.63 17.72 -16.92
CA LEU A 66 -12.77 18.36 -18.24
C LEU A 66 -14.09 18.03 -18.96
N GLY A 67 -14.80 16.96 -18.58
CA GLY A 67 -16.08 16.55 -19.16
C GLY A 67 -17.31 17.33 -18.66
N GLY A 68 -17.12 18.31 -17.77
CA GLY A 68 -18.19 19.15 -17.20
C GLY A 68 -18.45 18.89 -15.70
N PRO A 69 -19.16 19.81 -15.01
CA PRO A 69 -19.42 19.70 -13.57
C PRO A 69 -20.49 18.64 -13.31
N LEU A 70 -20.05 17.44 -12.96
CA LEU A 70 -20.92 16.40 -12.40
C LEU A 70 -20.82 16.46 -10.87
N GLY A 71 -21.97 16.42 -10.19
CA GLY A 71 -22.03 16.43 -8.72
C GLY A 71 -21.32 15.23 -8.09
N TYR A 72 -21.06 15.31 -6.78
CA TYR A 72 -20.43 14.25 -5.97
C TYR A 72 -18.94 13.97 -6.26
N GLY A 73 -18.13 15.01 -6.47
CA GLY A 73 -16.68 14.88 -6.69
C GLY A 73 -15.94 14.02 -5.67
N ALA A 74 -16.25 14.15 -4.38
CA ALA A 74 -15.62 13.35 -3.31
C ALA A 74 -15.93 11.84 -3.40
N LEU A 75 -17.18 11.48 -3.76
CA LEU A 75 -17.54 10.07 -3.99
C LEU A 75 -16.83 9.50 -5.21
N ARG A 76 -16.59 10.35 -6.20
CA ARG A 76 -15.91 9.97 -7.43
C ARG A 76 -14.41 9.77 -7.22
N ASP A 77 -13.76 10.68 -6.51
CA ASP A 77 -12.36 10.54 -6.12
C ASP A 77 -12.17 9.27 -5.26
N PHE A 78 -13.10 8.99 -4.32
CA PHE A 78 -13.11 7.73 -3.56
C PHE A 78 -13.22 6.48 -4.44
N MET A 79 -14.16 6.45 -5.39
CA MET A 79 -14.33 5.31 -6.30
C MET A 79 -13.14 5.10 -7.22
N VAL A 80 -12.48 6.18 -7.67
CA VAL A 80 -11.26 6.12 -8.48
C VAL A 80 -10.13 5.48 -7.69
N SER A 81 -9.84 5.97 -6.48
CA SER A 81 -8.79 5.37 -5.64
C SER A 81 -9.11 3.93 -5.24
N PHE A 82 -10.36 3.65 -4.84
CA PHE A 82 -10.77 2.30 -4.48
C PHE A 82 -10.65 1.29 -5.64
N ALA A 83 -11.08 1.66 -6.85
CA ALA A 83 -10.99 0.79 -8.01
C ALA A 83 -9.54 0.65 -8.53
N GLY A 84 -8.73 1.71 -8.43
CA GLY A 84 -7.30 1.69 -8.78
C GLY A 84 -6.53 0.68 -7.94
N ASP A 85 -6.73 0.72 -6.62
CA ASP A 85 -6.11 -0.24 -5.71
C ASP A 85 -6.61 -1.67 -5.92
N ALA A 86 -7.90 -1.86 -6.23
CA ALA A 86 -8.45 -3.19 -6.54
C ALA A 86 -7.81 -3.84 -7.77
N ILE A 87 -7.49 -3.07 -8.81
CA ILE A 87 -6.74 -3.56 -9.98
C ILE A 87 -5.30 -3.91 -9.58
N ALA A 88 -4.72 -3.13 -8.70
CA ALA A 88 -3.33 -3.30 -8.30
C ALA A 88 -3.13 -4.49 -7.33
N TYR A 89 -4.21 -5.00 -6.71
CA TYR A 89 -4.23 -6.31 -6.01
C TYR A 89 -4.39 -7.53 -6.94
N GLN A 90 -4.51 -7.35 -8.27
CA GLN A 90 -4.61 -8.51 -9.14
C GLN A 90 -3.32 -9.35 -9.12
N PRO A 91 -3.43 -10.69 -9.08
CA PRO A 91 -2.26 -11.56 -9.10
C PRO A 91 -1.43 -11.26 -10.36
N ALA A 92 -0.16 -10.89 -10.19
CA ALA A 92 0.74 -10.78 -11.32
C ALA A 92 0.81 -12.14 -12.03
N THR A 93 0.63 -12.15 -13.35
CA THR A 93 0.82 -13.35 -14.16
C THR A 93 2.24 -13.87 -13.94
N ARG A 94 2.35 -15.09 -13.42
CA ARG A 94 3.63 -15.79 -13.26
C ARG A 94 4.31 -15.82 -14.64
N PRO A 95 5.56 -15.34 -14.79
CA PRO A 95 6.28 -15.56 -16.05
C PRO A 95 6.43 -17.07 -16.21
N LEU A 96 5.90 -17.61 -17.30
CA LEU A 96 6.20 -18.98 -17.71
C LEU A 96 7.69 -19.01 -18.02
N GLY A 97 8.47 -19.64 -17.14
CA GLY A 97 9.89 -19.83 -17.35
C GLY A 97 10.11 -20.59 -18.65
N THR A 98 10.84 -19.99 -19.58
CA THR A 98 11.44 -20.72 -20.70
C THR A 98 12.49 -21.64 -20.12
N SER A 99 12.25 -22.95 -20.23
CA SER A 99 13.21 -24.02 -19.93
C SER A 99 14.33 -24.04 -20.96
#